data_AF-A0A1Z9D492-F1
#
_entry.id   AF-A0A1Z9D492-F1
#
_cell.length_a   1.000
_cell.length_b   1.000
_cell.length_c   1.000
_cell.angle_alpha   90.00
_cell.angle_beta   90.00
_cell.angle_gamma   90.00
#
_symmetry.space_group_name_H-M   'P 1'
#
loop_
_entity.id
_entity.type
_entity.pdbx_description
1 polymer ?
#
loop_
_entity_poly.entity_id
_entity_poly.type
_entity_poly.pdbx_seq_one_letter_code
_entity_poly.pdbx_strand_id
1 'polypeptide(L)'
;MCDFHATVALMSIRRAYTIAAGITWFGLGLGLILTAFNVYPPVNVPPGLFGVNPDGLAGLVGRVVDSMSAFTNLSNIIVAIVFTMLARNPDRGGRVWHAVRMDSLVMISITGLIYALVLASNAQVVGLEIIGNTLKHIIVPVMTVALWLIVGPRRQLSFVSIFTAGIIPMIWVSYTLIRGHFIEKYPYDFVNVVAYGLPAVLTNIAGVAALGIVLGLVFWAIDRLISGRGRASDSATPVTNEP
;
A
#
# COMPACT_ATOMS: atom_id res chain seq x y z
N MET A 1 -7.43 31.20 22.66
CA MET A 1 -6.12 30.82 22.08
C MET A 1 -5.97 29.31 21.85
N CYS A 2 -6.55 28.42 22.68
CA CYS A 2 -6.51 26.97 22.47
C CYS A 2 -7.24 26.52 21.17
N ASP A 3 -8.44 27.04 20.91
CA ASP A 3 -9.24 26.66 19.73
C ASP A 3 -8.63 27.08 18.39
N PHE A 4 -7.89 28.18 18.36
CA PHE A 4 -7.23 28.67 17.15
C PHE A 4 -6.08 27.74 16.73
N HIS A 5 -5.23 27.33 17.67
CA HIS A 5 -4.13 26.40 17.41
C HIS A 5 -4.65 25.01 16.99
N ALA A 6 -5.71 24.52 17.63
CA ALA A 6 -6.35 23.26 17.27
C ALA A 6 -6.93 23.30 15.84
N THR A 7 -7.58 24.42 15.47
CA THR A 7 -8.14 24.62 14.13
C THR A 7 -7.04 24.68 13.06
N VAL A 8 -5.95 25.40 13.32
CA VAL A 8 -4.80 25.50 12.40
C VAL A 8 -4.12 24.14 12.21
N ALA A 9 -3.94 23.37 13.29
CA ALA A 9 -3.35 22.04 13.24
C ALA A 9 -4.23 21.05 12.43
N LEU A 10 -5.53 21.05 12.67
CA LEU A 10 -6.48 20.20 11.93
C LEU A 10 -6.52 20.55 10.44
N MET A 11 -6.48 21.84 10.12
CA MET A 11 -6.46 22.34 8.75
C MET A 11 -5.14 21.96 8.03
N SER A 12 -4.02 21.95 8.75
CA SER A 12 -2.73 21.43 8.25
C SER A 12 -2.78 19.93 7.96
N ILE A 13 -3.38 19.12 8.85
CA ILE A 13 -3.54 17.68 8.67
C ILE A 13 -4.40 17.34 7.44
N ARG A 14 -5.54 18.02 7.27
CA ARG A 14 -6.42 17.82 6.10
C ARG A 14 -5.71 18.16 4.80
N ARG A 15 -4.88 19.21 4.79
CA ARG A 15 -4.06 19.58 3.63
C ARG A 15 -3.04 18.51 3.31
N ALA A 16 -2.33 17.97 4.32
CA ALA A 16 -1.36 16.89 4.12
C ALA A 16 -1.99 15.65 3.48
N TYR A 17 -3.14 15.19 3.99
CA TYR A 17 -3.84 14.05 3.40
C TYR A 17 -4.43 14.36 2.01
N THR A 18 -4.88 15.59 1.76
CA THR A 18 -5.35 16.01 0.42
C THR A 18 -4.21 15.91 -0.61
N ILE A 19 -3.03 16.42 -0.27
CA ILE A 19 -1.84 16.36 -1.14
C ILE A 19 -1.44 14.91 -1.37
N ALA A 20 -1.37 14.10 -0.31
CA ALA A 20 -1.02 12.70 -0.39
C ALA A 20 -2.01 11.89 -1.25
N ALA A 21 -3.32 12.16 -1.11
CA ALA A 21 -4.35 11.58 -1.96
C ALA A 21 -4.15 11.96 -3.42
N GLY A 22 -3.90 13.25 -3.71
CA GLY A 22 -3.64 13.75 -5.06
C GLY A 22 -2.44 13.07 -5.73
N ILE A 23 -1.31 12.97 -5.02
CA ILE A 23 -0.11 12.28 -5.50
C ILE A 23 -0.40 10.81 -5.80
N THR A 24 -1.11 10.12 -4.90
CA THR A 24 -1.40 8.70 -5.05
C THR A 24 -2.35 8.43 -6.22
N TRP A 25 -3.43 9.21 -6.34
CA TRP A 25 -4.36 9.13 -7.47
C TRP A 25 -3.70 9.48 -8.80
N PHE A 26 -2.81 10.48 -8.82
CA PHE A 26 -2.04 10.82 -10.01
C PHE A 26 -1.15 9.66 -10.46
N GLY A 27 -0.40 9.04 -9.54
CA GLY A 27 0.43 7.87 -9.86
C GLY A 27 -0.38 6.69 -10.41
N LEU A 28 -1.55 6.41 -9.81
CA LEU A 28 -2.49 5.39 -10.29
C LEU A 28 -3.02 5.72 -11.69
N GLY A 29 -3.54 6.94 -11.88
CA GLY A 29 -4.13 7.40 -13.13
C GLY A 29 -3.12 7.44 -14.27
N LEU A 30 -1.92 7.99 -14.03
CA LEU A 30 -0.84 8.00 -15.01
C LEU A 30 -0.51 6.57 -15.45
N GLY A 31 -0.26 5.67 -14.50
CA GLY A 31 0.06 4.28 -14.84
C GLY A 31 -1.07 3.58 -15.61
N LEU A 32 -2.33 3.79 -15.21
CA LEU A 32 -3.48 3.21 -15.92
C LEU A 32 -3.60 3.75 -17.35
N ILE A 33 -3.40 5.06 -17.55
CA ILE A 33 -3.42 5.68 -18.88
C ILE A 33 -2.31 5.09 -19.75
N LEU A 34 -1.06 5.04 -19.26
CA LEU A 34 0.07 4.48 -20.00
C LEU A 34 -0.19 3.02 -20.41
N THR A 35 -0.71 2.20 -19.48
CA THR A 35 -1.07 0.80 -19.76
C THR A 35 -2.25 0.68 -20.73
N ALA A 36 -3.30 1.47 -20.55
CA ALA A 36 -4.50 1.43 -21.41
C ALA A 36 -4.15 1.74 -22.86
N PHE A 37 -3.37 2.78 -23.10
CA PHE A 37 -2.94 3.20 -24.43
C PHE A 37 -1.71 2.43 -24.97
N ASN A 38 -1.20 1.46 -24.23
CA ASN A 38 -0.02 0.67 -24.60
C ASN A 38 1.18 1.55 -24.99
N VAL A 39 1.41 2.63 -24.24
CA VAL A 39 2.42 3.67 -24.61
C VAL A 39 3.82 3.09 -24.64
N TYR A 40 4.12 2.13 -23.75
CA TYR A 40 5.37 1.39 -23.70
C TYR A 40 5.06 -0.12 -23.71
N PRO A 41 4.89 -0.74 -24.89
CA PRO A 41 4.63 -2.17 -25.00
C PRO A 41 5.80 -2.98 -24.43
N PRO A 42 5.54 -4.06 -23.68
CA PRO A 42 6.60 -4.88 -23.12
C PRO A 42 7.29 -5.69 -24.24
N VAL A 43 8.61 -5.64 -24.28
CA VAL A 43 9.41 -6.16 -25.41
C VAL A 43 9.92 -7.58 -25.17
N ASN A 44 9.96 -8.04 -23.92
CA ASN A 44 10.43 -9.37 -23.52
C ASN A 44 9.65 -9.85 -22.29
N VAL A 45 8.45 -10.39 -22.47
CA VAL A 45 7.63 -10.90 -21.36
C VAL A 45 7.99 -12.36 -21.09
N PRO A 46 8.53 -12.71 -19.90
CA PRO A 46 8.77 -14.09 -19.52
C PRO A 46 7.51 -14.98 -19.63
N PRO A 47 7.67 -16.29 -19.88
CA PRO A 47 6.57 -17.24 -19.90
C PRO A 47 5.75 -17.16 -18.60
N GLY A 48 4.42 -17.19 -18.72
CA GLY A 48 3.53 -17.12 -17.57
C GLY A 48 3.35 -15.73 -16.95
N LEU A 49 3.94 -14.65 -17.48
CA LEU A 49 3.69 -13.28 -16.99
C LEU A 49 2.68 -12.50 -17.86
N PHE A 50 1.97 -11.57 -17.20
CA PHE A 50 1.14 -10.54 -17.86
C PHE A 50 1.96 -9.69 -18.84
N GLY A 51 1.26 -9.03 -19.76
CA GLY A 51 1.87 -8.11 -20.74
C GLY A 51 1.73 -8.55 -22.19
N VAL A 52 1.23 -9.78 -22.44
CA VAL A 52 0.92 -10.25 -23.79
C VAL A 52 -0.55 -9.98 -24.08
N ASN A 53 -0.85 -8.87 -24.75
CA ASN A 53 -2.20 -8.47 -25.14
C ASN A 53 -2.20 -8.01 -26.61
N PRO A 54 -3.30 -8.17 -27.37
CA PRO A 54 -3.40 -7.67 -28.73
C PRO A 54 -3.15 -6.16 -28.86
N ASP A 55 -2.66 -5.73 -30.02
CA ASP A 55 -2.44 -4.32 -30.29
C ASP A 55 -3.74 -3.52 -30.38
N GLY A 56 -3.61 -2.21 -30.19
CA GLY A 56 -4.72 -1.26 -30.28
C GLY A 56 -5.83 -1.51 -29.25
N LEU A 57 -7.08 -1.25 -29.67
CA LEU A 57 -8.26 -1.37 -28.81
C LEU A 57 -8.61 -2.82 -28.44
N ALA A 58 -8.23 -3.80 -29.26
CA ALA A 58 -8.54 -5.21 -29.03
C ALA A 58 -7.91 -5.73 -27.72
N GLY A 59 -6.70 -5.28 -27.36
CA GLY A 59 -6.05 -5.64 -26.10
C GLY A 59 -6.28 -4.66 -24.95
N LEU A 60 -7.05 -3.58 -25.16
CA LEU A 60 -7.28 -2.55 -24.13
C LEU A 60 -7.82 -3.17 -22.83
N VAL A 61 -8.87 -3.98 -22.95
CA VAL A 61 -9.52 -4.60 -21.78
C VAL A 61 -8.55 -5.52 -21.06
N GLY A 62 -7.82 -6.36 -21.81
CA GLY A 62 -6.83 -7.28 -21.23
C GLY A 62 -5.71 -6.53 -20.48
N ARG A 63 -5.15 -5.47 -21.07
CA ARG A 63 -4.14 -4.62 -20.41
C ARG A 63 -4.65 -3.99 -19.13
N VAL A 64 -5.89 -3.48 -19.12
CA VAL A 64 -6.50 -2.88 -17.93
C VAL A 64 -6.75 -3.93 -16.85
N VAL A 65 -7.30 -5.09 -17.21
CA VAL A 65 -7.56 -6.19 -16.26
C VAL A 65 -6.27 -6.73 -15.67
N ASP A 66 -5.22 -6.93 -16.48
CA ASP A 66 -3.90 -7.34 -16.01
C ASP A 66 -3.31 -6.31 -15.04
N SER A 67 -3.39 -5.03 -15.39
CA SER A 67 -2.94 -3.94 -14.51
C SER A 67 -3.70 -3.94 -13.18
N MET A 68 -5.02 -4.01 -13.22
CA MET A 68 -5.84 -4.00 -11.99
C MET A 68 -5.70 -5.28 -11.16
N SER A 69 -5.21 -6.36 -11.76
CA SER A 69 -4.88 -7.60 -11.07
C SER A 69 -3.56 -7.54 -10.29
N ALA A 70 -2.75 -6.49 -10.45
CA ALA A 70 -1.50 -6.31 -9.73
C ALA A 70 -1.71 -5.83 -8.28
N PHE A 71 -1.03 -6.47 -7.32
CA PHE A 71 -1.07 -6.10 -5.89
C PHE A 71 -0.62 -4.65 -5.66
N THR A 72 0.34 -4.17 -6.45
CA THR A 72 0.81 -2.77 -6.42
C THR A 72 -0.36 -1.80 -6.63
N ASN A 73 -1.21 -2.04 -7.63
CA ASN A 73 -2.33 -1.15 -7.91
C ASN A 73 -3.41 -1.28 -6.82
N LEU A 74 -3.72 -2.51 -6.36
CA LEU A 74 -4.68 -2.71 -5.26
C LEU A 74 -4.25 -1.96 -3.99
N SER A 75 -3.01 -2.15 -3.54
CA SER A 75 -2.49 -1.48 -2.33
C SER A 75 -2.48 0.05 -2.46
N ASN A 76 -2.08 0.58 -3.62
CA ASN A 76 -2.12 2.02 -3.88
C ASN A 76 -3.56 2.56 -3.93
N ILE A 77 -4.53 1.83 -4.50
CA ILE A 77 -5.95 2.22 -4.51
C ILE A 77 -6.48 2.31 -3.08
N ILE A 78 -6.21 1.30 -2.24
CA ILE A 78 -6.63 1.32 -0.83
C ILE A 78 -6.01 2.51 -0.10
N VAL A 79 -4.71 2.78 -0.29
CA VAL A 79 -4.05 3.97 0.29
C VAL A 79 -4.67 5.27 -0.22
N ALA A 80 -4.95 5.38 -1.52
CA ALA A 80 -5.57 6.56 -2.10
C ALA A 80 -6.96 6.83 -1.50
N ILE A 81 -7.76 5.78 -1.31
CA ILE A 81 -9.05 5.84 -0.62
C ILE A 81 -8.84 6.26 0.84
N VAL A 82 -7.89 5.66 1.56
CA VAL A 82 -7.61 5.98 2.96
C VAL A 82 -7.23 7.45 3.13
N PHE A 83 -6.30 7.96 2.32
CA PHE A 83 -5.95 9.38 2.33
C PHE A 83 -7.11 10.29 1.96
N THR A 84 -7.92 9.91 0.96
CA THR A 84 -9.12 10.68 0.58
C THR A 84 -10.11 10.78 1.75
N MET A 85 -10.32 9.67 2.47
CA MET A 85 -11.21 9.65 3.62
C MET A 85 -10.66 10.45 4.81
N LEU A 86 -9.35 10.40 5.06
CA LEU A 86 -8.69 11.19 6.12
C LEU A 86 -8.61 12.68 5.78
N ALA A 87 -8.50 13.04 4.50
CA ALA A 87 -8.60 14.42 4.04
C ALA A 87 -9.98 15.02 4.34
N ARG A 88 -11.05 14.22 4.21
CA ARG A 88 -12.43 14.62 4.52
C ARG A 88 -12.69 14.63 6.03
N ASN A 89 -12.26 13.60 6.74
CA ASN A 89 -12.44 13.46 8.18
C ASN A 89 -11.18 12.86 8.84
N PRO A 90 -10.26 13.69 9.35
CA PRO A 90 -9.04 13.23 10.02
C PRO A 90 -9.29 12.37 11.26
N ASP A 91 -10.41 12.63 11.96
CA ASP A 91 -10.78 11.97 13.21
C ASP A 91 -11.58 10.68 12.99
N ARG A 92 -11.65 10.21 11.73
CA ARG A 92 -12.34 8.96 11.39
C ARG A 92 -11.78 7.82 12.24
N GLY A 93 -12.68 7.17 12.98
CA GLY A 93 -12.36 6.07 13.89
C GLY A 93 -13.27 4.85 13.69
N GLY A 94 -13.09 3.85 14.55
CA GLY A 94 -13.90 2.63 14.56
C GLY A 94 -13.09 1.39 14.19
N ARG A 95 -13.48 0.23 14.75
CA ARG A 95 -12.71 -1.02 14.64
C ARG A 95 -12.37 -1.42 13.20
N VAL A 96 -13.36 -1.37 12.31
CA VAL A 96 -13.19 -1.71 10.88
C VAL A 96 -12.26 -0.71 10.20
N TRP A 97 -12.40 0.58 10.51
CA TRP A 97 -11.57 1.62 9.92
C TRP A 97 -10.10 1.50 10.35
N HIS A 98 -9.84 1.19 11.63
CA HIS A 98 -8.49 0.93 12.12
C HIS A 98 -7.87 -0.29 11.44
N ALA A 99 -8.66 -1.34 11.19
CA ALA A 99 -8.21 -2.51 10.43
C ALA A 99 -7.85 -2.14 8.98
N VAL A 100 -8.71 -1.42 8.26
CA VAL A 100 -8.44 -0.98 6.87
C VAL A 100 -7.21 -0.08 6.79
N ARG A 101 -7.03 0.84 7.75
CA ARG A 101 -5.86 1.72 7.77
C ARG A 101 -4.58 0.92 8.03
N MET A 102 -4.62 -0.05 8.96
CA MET A 102 -3.49 -0.92 9.25
C MET A 102 -3.14 -1.81 8.04
N ASP A 103 -4.14 -2.41 7.43
CA ASP A 103 -4.02 -3.21 6.22
C ASP A 103 -3.38 -2.39 5.09
N SER A 104 -3.87 -1.16 4.85
CA SER A 104 -3.27 -0.26 3.86
C SER A 104 -1.80 0.03 4.11
N LEU A 105 -1.40 0.21 5.39
CA LEU A 105 -0.02 0.50 5.79
C LEU A 105 0.88 -0.73 5.59
N VAL A 106 0.42 -1.93 5.96
CA VAL A 106 1.17 -3.16 5.76
C VAL A 106 1.30 -3.48 4.27
N MET A 107 0.18 -3.46 3.53
CA MET A 107 0.16 -3.74 2.09
C MET A 107 1.07 -2.79 1.30
N ILE A 108 1.00 -1.49 1.54
CA ILE A 108 1.84 -0.53 0.81
C ILE A 108 3.33 -0.66 1.17
N SER A 109 3.63 -1.06 2.41
CA SER A 109 5.00 -1.33 2.86
C SER A 109 5.55 -2.60 2.20
N ILE A 110 4.73 -3.66 2.08
CA ILE A 110 5.07 -4.85 1.29
C ILE A 110 5.35 -4.45 -0.16
N THR A 111 4.48 -3.64 -0.78
CA THR A 111 4.66 -3.17 -2.15
C THR A 111 6.02 -2.47 -2.34
N GLY A 112 6.37 -1.54 -1.46
CA GLY A 112 7.66 -0.84 -1.54
C GLY A 112 8.87 -1.77 -1.31
N LEU A 113 8.80 -2.65 -0.30
CA LEU A 113 9.91 -3.55 0.03
C LEU A 113 10.11 -4.64 -1.02
N ILE A 114 9.06 -5.32 -1.45
CA ILE A 114 9.15 -6.35 -2.49
C ILE A 114 9.61 -5.71 -3.81
N TYR A 115 9.17 -4.50 -4.12
CA TYR A 115 9.71 -3.78 -5.26
C TYR A 115 11.22 -3.57 -5.12
N ALA A 116 11.67 -2.95 -4.03
CA ALA A 116 13.08 -2.62 -3.82
C ALA A 116 14.00 -3.85 -3.77
N LEU A 117 13.53 -4.97 -3.20
CA LEU A 117 14.35 -6.15 -2.93
C LEU A 117 14.26 -7.22 -4.03
N VAL A 118 13.13 -7.31 -4.74
CA VAL A 118 12.84 -8.43 -5.63
C VAL A 118 12.59 -7.99 -7.08
N LEU A 119 11.89 -6.87 -7.29
CA LEU A 119 11.40 -6.51 -8.63
C LEU A 119 12.24 -5.45 -9.33
N ALA A 120 12.86 -4.52 -8.58
CA ALA A 120 13.50 -3.33 -9.15
C ALA A 120 14.63 -3.65 -10.13
N SER A 121 15.43 -4.71 -9.86
CA SER A 121 16.54 -5.12 -10.74
C SER A 121 16.09 -5.63 -12.10
N ASN A 122 14.87 -6.13 -12.22
CA ASN A 122 14.32 -6.71 -13.45
C ASN A 122 13.28 -5.80 -14.13
N ALA A 123 12.94 -4.66 -13.51
CA ALA A 123 11.90 -3.77 -13.99
C ALA A 123 12.37 -2.98 -15.22
N GLN A 124 11.72 -3.19 -16.37
CA GLN A 124 11.95 -2.39 -17.56
C GLN A 124 11.08 -1.13 -17.50
N VAL A 125 11.61 -0.07 -16.88
CA VAL A 125 10.88 1.18 -16.67
C VAL A 125 11.49 2.29 -17.54
N VAL A 126 10.70 2.86 -18.46
CA VAL A 126 11.17 3.87 -19.40
C VAL A 126 10.20 5.04 -19.54
N GLY A 127 10.70 6.19 -19.97
CA GLY A 127 9.89 7.37 -20.25
C GLY A 127 9.00 7.79 -19.07
N LEU A 128 7.71 8.00 -19.32
CA LEU A 128 6.76 8.43 -18.30
C LEU A 128 6.46 7.35 -17.24
N GLU A 129 6.76 6.08 -17.51
CA GLU A 129 6.61 5.02 -16.50
C GLU A 129 7.59 5.20 -15.35
N ILE A 130 8.72 5.89 -15.54
CA ILE A 130 9.65 6.21 -14.46
C ILE A 130 8.93 6.97 -13.35
N ILE A 131 8.07 7.92 -13.72
CA ILE A 131 7.27 8.70 -12.79
C ILE A 131 6.23 7.81 -12.11
N GLY A 132 5.43 7.09 -12.90
CA GLY A 132 4.35 6.23 -12.36
C GLY A 132 4.89 5.13 -11.44
N ASN A 133 5.98 4.48 -11.82
CA ASN A 133 6.66 3.46 -11.06
C ASN A 133 7.26 4.02 -9.75
N THR A 134 7.97 5.15 -9.83
CA THR A 134 8.56 5.82 -8.65
C THR A 134 7.47 6.23 -7.66
N LEU A 135 6.35 6.77 -8.15
CA LEU A 135 5.23 7.13 -7.29
C LEU A 135 4.66 5.91 -6.56
N LYS A 136 4.32 4.84 -7.29
CA LYS A 136 3.63 3.67 -6.73
C LYS A 136 4.50 2.82 -5.80
N HIS A 137 5.81 2.75 -6.05
CA HIS A 137 6.72 1.84 -5.36
C HIS A 137 7.67 2.53 -4.39
N ILE A 138 7.85 3.84 -4.46
CA ILE A 138 8.79 4.58 -3.59
C ILE A 138 8.05 5.68 -2.84
N ILE A 139 7.49 6.67 -3.55
CA ILE A 139 6.94 7.87 -2.91
C ILE A 139 5.70 7.54 -2.07
N VAL A 140 4.72 6.82 -2.62
CA VAL A 140 3.49 6.48 -1.88
C VAL A 140 3.78 5.59 -0.66
N PRO A 141 4.58 4.50 -0.76
CA PRO A 141 4.98 3.72 0.42
C PRO A 141 5.65 4.57 1.52
N VAL A 142 6.69 5.34 1.17
CA VAL A 142 7.43 6.16 2.14
C VAL A 142 6.53 7.23 2.75
N MET A 143 5.76 7.93 1.92
CA MET A 143 4.81 8.96 2.37
C MET A 143 3.76 8.39 3.31
N THR A 144 3.24 7.18 3.04
CA THR A 144 2.23 6.53 3.90
C THR A 144 2.79 6.20 5.27
N VAL A 145 3.98 5.61 5.33
CA VAL A 145 4.65 5.33 6.60
C VAL A 145 4.98 6.62 7.33
N ALA A 146 5.51 7.63 6.65
CA ALA A 146 5.86 8.93 7.25
C ALA A 146 4.63 9.66 7.81
N LEU A 147 3.53 9.75 7.05
CA LEU A 147 2.30 10.38 7.53
C LEU A 147 1.69 9.63 8.72
N TRP A 148 1.76 8.30 8.72
CA TRP A 148 1.36 7.51 9.88
C TRP A 148 2.27 7.76 11.09
N LEU A 149 3.58 7.86 10.90
CA LEU A 149 4.52 8.18 11.99
C LEU A 149 4.31 9.58 12.57
N ILE A 150 4.02 10.58 11.73
CA ILE A 150 3.89 11.99 12.14
C ILE A 150 2.50 12.28 12.72
N VAL A 151 1.45 11.96 11.95
CA VAL A 151 0.06 12.38 12.24
C VAL A 151 -0.75 11.26 12.88
N GLY A 152 -0.33 10.01 12.69
CA GLY A 152 -1.14 8.83 12.93
C GLY A 152 -1.78 8.82 14.33
N PRO A 153 -3.06 8.43 14.41
CA PRO A 153 -3.71 8.27 15.68
C PRO A 153 -3.06 7.11 16.44
N ARG A 154 -2.84 7.34 17.72
CA ARG A 154 -2.06 6.48 18.59
C ARG A 154 -2.95 5.46 19.30
N ARG A 155 -2.44 4.27 19.60
CA ARG A 155 -3.13 3.16 20.30
C ARG A 155 -4.33 2.57 19.57
N GLN A 156 -4.42 2.74 18.26
CA GLN A 156 -5.54 2.19 17.49
C GLN A 156 -5.28 0.77 17.00
N LEU A 157 -4.05 0.27 17.13
CA LEU A 157 -3.66 -1.05 16.69
C LEU A 157 -3.86 -2.07 17.82
N SER A 158 -4.87 -2.93 17.65
CA SER A 158 -5.03 -4.13 18.47
C SER A 158 -4.16 -5.25 17.92
N PHE A 159 -3.77 -6.22 18.76
CA PHE A 159 -3.03 -7.40 18.28
C PHE A 159 -3.84 -8.18 17.23
N VAL A 160 -5.17 -8.19 17.35
CA VAL A 160 -6.09 -8.79 16.37
C VAL A 160 -5.99 -8.09 15.00
N SER A 161 -5.68 -6.79 14.97
CA SER A 161 -5.55 -6.01 13.74
C SER A 161 -4.43 -6.55 12.82
N ILE A 162 -3.43 -7.22 13.39
CA ILE A 162 -2.31 -7.84 12.65
C ILE A 162 -2.84 -8.98 11.77
N PHE A 163 -3.72 -9.82 12.30
CA PHE A 163 -4.29 -10.95 11.56
C PHE A 163 -5.35 -10.50 10.56
N THR A 164 -6.13 -9.45 10.89
CA THR A 164 -7.10 -8.91 9.93
C THR A 164 -6.44 -8.20 8.75
N ALA A 165 -5.22 -7.69 8.91
CA ALA A 165 -4.40 -7.14 7.82
C ALA A 165 -3.87 -8.20 6.84
N GLY A 166 -4.10 -9.49 7.11
CA GLY A 166 -3.84 -10.55 6.14
C GLY A 166 -5.01 -10.78 5.17
N ILE A 167 -6.23 -10.32 5.48
CA ILE A 167 -7.43 -10.72 4.75
C ILE A 167 -7.40 -10.25 3.30
N ILE A 168 -7.13 -8.96 3.04
CA ILE A 168 -7.10 -8.43 1.68
C ILE A 168 -5.95 -9.06 0.86
N PRO A 169 -4.71 -9.19 1.38
CA PRO A 169 -3.66 -9.94 0.71
C PRO A 169 -4.04 -11.37 0.38
N MET A 170 -4.68 -12.10 1.29
CA MET A 170 -5.08 -13.49 1.05
C MET A 170 -6.19 -13.60 -0.01
N ILE A 171 -7.13 -12.66 -0.04
CA ILE A 171 -8.13 -12.57 -1.11
C ILE A 171 -7.43 -12.33 -2.46
N TRP A 172 -6.47 -11.40 -2.50
CA TRP A 172 -5.72 -11.11 -3.73
C TRP A 172 -4.92 -12.33 -4.20
N VAL A 173 -4.19 -13.00 -3.31
CA VAL A 173 -3.43 -14.22 -3.63
C VAL A 173 -4.36 -15.30 -4.20
N SER A 174 -5.50 -15.53 -3.54
CA SER A 174 -6.48 -16.54 -3.98
C SER A 174 -7.01 -16.20 -5.38
N TYR A 175 -7.40 -14.95 -5.61
CA TYR A 175 -7.81 -14.46 -6.93
C TYR A 175 -6.71 -14.65 -7.98
N THR A 176 -5.47 -14.28 -7.67
CA THR A 176 -4.34 -14.38 -8.60
C THR A 176 -4.04 -15.83 -8.97
N LEU A 177 -4.06 -16.75 -8.01
CA LEU A 177 -3.83 -18.18 -8.28
C LEU A 177 -4.95 -18.80 -9.10
N ILE A 178 -6.21 -18.50 -8.76
CA ILE A 178 -7.38 -19.00 -9.49
C ILE A 178 -7.39 -18.46 -10.92
N ARG A 179 -7.26 -17.14 -11.09
CA ARG A 179 -7.22 -16.52 -12.43
C ARG A 179 -6.04 -17.09 -13.22
N GLY A 180 -4.85 -17.12 -12.64
CA GLY A 180 -3.65 -17.60 -13.29
C GLY A 180 -3.71 -19.07 -13.69
N HIS A 181 -4.45 -19.91 -12.96
CA HIS A 181 -4.71 -21.29 -13.37
C HIS A 181 -5.53 -21.38 -14.68
N PHE A 182 -6.50 -20.49 -14.88
CA PHE A 182 -7.36 -20.51 -16.08
C PHE A 182 -6.71 -19.88 -17.31
N ILE A 183 -5.88 -18.85 -17.13
CA ILE A 183 -5.29 -18.10 -18.25
C ILE A 183 -3.79 -18.33 -18.42
N GLU A 184 -3.17 -19.10 -17.52
CA GLU A 184 -1.72 -19.39 -17.48
C GLU A 184 -0.84 -18.14 -17.41
N LYS A 185 -1.32 -17.11 -16.72
CA LYS A 185 -0.63 -15.81 -16.60
C LYS A 185 -0.72 -15.24 -15.19
N TYR A 186 0.36 -14.62 -14.75
CA TYR A 186 0.57 -14.12 -13.40
C TYR A 186 1.18 -12.70 -13.39
N PRO A 187 0.92 -11.88 -12.35
CA PRO A 187 1.42 -10.51 -12.27
C PRO A 187 2.91 -10.40 -11.96
N TYR A 188 3.49 -11.40 -11.29
CA TYR A 188 4.87 -11.36 -10.81
C TYR A 188 5.50 -12.75 -10.85
N ASP A 189 6.83 -12.79 -10.98
CA ASP A 189 7.59 -14.05 -11.01
C ASP A 189 7.40 -14.89 -9.76
N PHE A 190 7.39 -14.27 -8.57
CA PHE A 190 7.27 -15.02 -7.31
C PHE A 190 5.91 -15.73 -7.14
N VAL A 191 4.89 -15.38 -7.94
CA VAL A 191 3.60 -16.10 -8.02
C VAL A 191 3.39 -16.85 -9.34
N ASN A 192 4.41 -16.94 -10.19
CA ASN A 192 4.32 -17.55 -11.51
C ASN A 192 4.37 -19.09 -11.43
N VAL A 193 3.20 -19.72 -11.43
CA VAL A 193 3.07 -21.18 -11.36
C VAL A 193 3.54 -21.85 -12.64
N VAL A 194 3.42 -21.18 -13.80
CA VAL A 194 3.89 -21.73 -15.09
C VAL A 194 5.41 -21.91 -15.06
N ALA A 195 6.14 -20.94 -14.52
CA ALA A 195 7.59 -20.97 -14.47
C ALA A 195 8.16 -21.85 -13.34
N TYR A 196 7.56 -21.78 -12.14
CA TYR A 196 8.15 -22.36 -10.92
C TYR A 196 7.36 -23.52 -10.30
N GLY A 197 6.15 -23.79 -10.80
CA GLY A 197 5.25 -24.77 -10.21
C GLY A 197 4.60 -24.31 -8.90
N LEU A 198 3.50 -24.97 -8.53
CA LEU A 198 2.70 -24.59 -7.36
C LEU A 198 3.48 -24.68 -6.03
N PRO A 199 4.30 -25.70 -5.75
CA PRO A 199 5.01 -25.80 -4.47
C PRO A 199 5.94 -24.61 -4.20
N ALA A 200 6.76 -24.21 -5.19
CA ALA A 200 7.66 -23.08 -5.05
C ALA A 200 6.89 -21.75 -4.87
N VAL A 201 5.80 -21.57 -5.62
CA VAL A 201 4.92 -20.39 -5.49
C VAL A 201 4.29 -20.32 -4.10
N LEU A 202 3.84 -21.45 -3.53
CA LEU A 202 3.30 -21.48 -2.16
C LEU A 202 4.37 -21.11 -1.12
N THR A 203 5.62 -21.55 -1.30
CA THR A 203 6.74 -21.14 -0.44
C THR A 203 7.00 -19.63 -0.53
N ASN A 204 6.99 -19.06 -1.74
CA ASN A 204 7.15 -17.61 -1.94
C ASN A 204 6.03 -16.82 -1.27
N ILE A 205 4.77 -17.25 -1.44
CA ILE A 205 3.60 -16.64 -0.80
C ILE A 205 3.73 -16.69 0.72
N ALA A 206 4.17 -17.82 1.28
CA ALA A 206 4.41 -17.94 2.72
C ALA A 206 5.49 -16.95 3.22
N GLY A 207 6.56 -16.75 2.45
CA GLY A 207 7.59 -15.75 2.74
C GLY A 207 7.04 -14.31 2.76
N VAL A 208 6.23 -13.94 1.77
CA VAL A 208 5.58 -12.62 1.70
C VAL A 208 4.56 -12.45 2.84
N ALA A 209 3.81 -13.50 3.18
CA ALA A 209 2.89 -13.48 4.31
C ALA A 209 3.63 -13.29 5.64
N ALA A 210 4.77 -13.98 5.83
CA ALA A 210 5.63 -13.81 6.99
C ALA A 210 6.17 -12.37 7.08
N LEU A 211 6.61 -11.77 5.96
CA LEU A 211 7.00 -10.36 5.90
C LEU A 211 5.85 -9.44 6.35
N GLY A 212 4.63 -9.69 5.87
CA GLY A 212 3.45 -8.93 6.28
C GLY A 212 3.17 -9.01 7.79
N ILE A 213 3.30 -10.21 8.38
CA ILE A 213 3.17 -10.39 9.83
C ILE A 213 4.25 -9.61 10.59
N VAL A 214 5.51 -9.69 10.15
CA VAL A 214 6.63 -8.95 10.75
C VAL A 214 6.38 -7.45 10.70
N LEU A 215 5.99 -6.91 9.54
CA LEU A 215 5.63 -5.49 9.40
C LEU A 215 4.47 -5.11 10.31
N GLY A 216 3.45 -5.96 10.38
CA GLY A 216 2.31 -5.78 11.27
C GLY A 216 2.71 -5.65 12.74
N LEU A 217 3.59 -6.55 13.19
CA LEU A 217 4.16 -6.52 14.54
C LEU A 217 5.03 -5.28 14.79
N VAL A 218 5.86 -4.89 13.82
CA VAL A 218 6.71 -3.70 13.90
C VAL A 218 5.87 -2.43 14.05
N PHE A 219 4.85 -2.24 13.21
CA PHE A 219 3.98 -1.07 13.31
C PHE A 219 3.16 -1.07 14.60
N TRP A 220 2.68 -2.22 15.04
CA TRP A 220 2.01 -2.36 16.33
C TRP A 220 2.92 -1.98 17.52
N ALA A 221 4.17 -2.45 17.50
CA ALA A 221 5.16 -2.13 18.53
C ALA A 221 5.50 -0.64 18.54
N ILE A 222 5.73 -0.04 17.37
CA ILE A 222 5.99 1.40 17.21
C ILE A 222 4.80 2.23 17.72
N ASP A 223 3.56 1.85 17.37
CA ASP A 223 2.35 2.52 17.86
C ASP A 223 2.29 2.53 19.39
N ARG A 224 2.57 1.39 20.03
CA ARG A 224 2.64 1.28 21.50
C ARG A 224 3.74 2.14 22.12
N LEU A 225 4.94 2.16 21.54
CA LEU A 225 6.08 2.89 22.07
C LEU A 225 5.86 4.41 22.02
N ILE A 226 5.35 4.92 20.90
CA ILE A 226 5.06 6.36 20.75
C ILE A 226 3.94 6.77 21.71
N SER A 227 2.94 5.90 21.92
CA SER A 227 1.84 6.13 22.86
C SER A 227 2.25 6.14 24.33
N GLY A 228 3.31 5.41 24.70
CA GLY A 228 3.81 5.33 26.08
C GLY A 228 4.51 6.61 26.53
N ARG A 229 5.24 7.27 25.62
CA ARG A 229 6.04 8.47 25.91
C ARG A 229 5.19 9.71 26.23
N GLY A 230 4.04 9.88 25.57
CA GLY A 230 3.14 11.01 25.83
C GLY A 230 2.51 11.02 27.22
N ARG A 231 2.45 9.88 27.90
CA ARG A 231 1.88 9.78 29.27
C ARG A 231 2.89 10.15 30.35
N ALA A 232 4.18 9.92 30.12
CA ALA A 232 5.24 10.27 31.07
C ALA A 232 5.50 11.78 31.11
N SER A 233 5.27 12.49 30.00
CA SER A 233 5.37 13.96 29.94
C SER A 233 4.21 14.68 30.66
N ASP A 234 2.99 14.15 30.57
CA ASP A 234 1.81 14.76 31.23
C ASP A 234 1.79 14.55 32.75
N SER A 235 2.42 13.48 33.25
CA SER A 235 2.51 13.21 34.70
C SER A 235 3.62 13.99 35.41
N ALA A 236 4.43 14.76 34.69
CA ALA A 236 5.61 15.44 35.23
C ALA A 236 5.36 16.92 35.60
N THR A 237 4.14 17.45 35.47
CA THR A 237 3.77 18.76 36.04
C THR A 237 3.51 18.59 37.54
N PRO A 238 4.39 19.09 38.43
CA PRO A 238 4.12 19.08 39.85
C PRO A 238 2.96 20.03 40.10
N VAL A 239 1.89 19.53 40.73
CA VAL A 239 0.88 20.40 41.34
C VAL A 239 1.59 21.09 42.51
N THR A 240 2.11 22.29 42.27
CA THR A 240 2.57 23.17 43.34
C THR A 240 1.32 23.64 44.08
N ASN A 241 0.95 22.91 45.13
CA ASN A 241 0.07 23.43 46.15
C ASN A 241 0.85 24.55 46.85
N GLU A 242 0.55 25.80 46.50
CA GLU A 242 0.90 26.93 47.35
C GLU A 242 -0.06 27.01 48.54
N PRO A 243 0.43 27.52 49.69
CA PRO A 243 -0.05 27.18 51.03
C PRO A 243 -1.42 27.76 51.42
#